data_AF-A0A7S4IQA8-F1
#
_entry.id   AF-A0A7S4IQA8-F1
#
_cell.length_a   1.000
_cell.length_b   1.000
_cell.length_c   1.000
_cell.angle_alpha   90.00
_cell.angle_beta   90.00
_cell.angle_gamma   90.00
#
_symmetry.space_group_name_H-M   'P 1'
#
loop_
_entity.id
_entity.type
_entity.pdbx_description
1 polymer ?
#
loop_
_entity_poly.entity_id
_entity_poly.type
_entity_poly.pdbx_seq_one_letter_code
_entity_poly.pdbx_strand_id
1 'polypeptide(L)'
;VELLLPQVWEATPKSLLRIGKAGAARSHANSLNELCKEHPVVAVKFNGRGPVEESANALCSLAHDMAADAAARPILLAVRSLRRGGSQGLFAQSGRVGEGEDGTSAFFSDFVAARKERLAEDAKYAALRAEDENEVL
;
A
#
# COMPACT_ATOMS: atom_id res chain seq x y z
N VAL A 1 0.91 -16.38 2.05
CA VAL A 1 1.09 -14.90 1.93
C VAL A 1 2.54 -14.46 2.07
N GLU A 2 3.30 -14.95 3.05
CA GLU A 2 4.67 -14.49 3.33
C GLU A 2 5.63 -14.53 2.11
N LEU A 3 5.50 -15.54 1.24
CA LEU A 3 6.33 -15.70 0.04
C LEU A 3 6.13 -14.59 -1.02
N LEU A 4 4.99 -13.90 -1.01
CA LEU A 4 4.69 -12.84 -1.99
C LEU A 4 4.92 -11.43 -1.43
N LEU A 5 5.05 -11.27 -0.10
CA LEU A 5 5.24 -9.96 0.53
C LEU A 5 6.39 -9.14 -0.08
N PRO A 6 7.58 -9.72 -0.38
CA PRO A 6 8.64 -8.96 -1.05
C PRO A 6 8.20 -8.35 -2.38
N GLN A 7 7.47 -9.12 -3.19
CA GLN A 7 7.00 -8.68 -4.51
C GLN A 7 5.88 -7.63 -4.38
N VAL A 8 5.01 -7.73 -3.38
CA VAL A 8 3.98 -6.73 -3.09
C VAL A 8 4.61 -5.39 -2.68
N TRP A 9 5.69 -5.44 -1.90
CA TRP A 9 6.47 -4.26 -1.53
C TRP A 9 7.16 -3.60 -2.74
N GLU A 10 7.67 -4.38 -3.68
CA GLU A 10 8.24 -3.88 -4.93
C GLU A 10 7.17 -3.26 -5.84
N ALA A 11 5.99 -3.88 -5.90
CA ALA A 11 4.83 -3.36 -6.62
C ALA A 11 4.26 -2.06 -6.01
N THR A 12 4.55 -1.80 -4.73
CA THR A 12 4.07 -0.63 -3.97
C THR A 12 5.23 0.28 -3.51
N PRO A 13 5.98 0.92 -4.43
CA PRO A 13 7.22 1.61 -4.08
C PRO A 13 7.00 2.96 -3.38
N LYS A 14 5.83 3.59 -3.59
CA LYS A 14 5.50 4.92 -3.06
C LYS A 14 4.54 4.82 -1.89
N SER A 15 4.83 5.52 -0.81
CA SER A 15 3.85 5.73 0.26
C SER A 15 2.82 6.76 -0.18
N LEU A 16 1.54 6.41 -0.12
CA LEU A 16 0.42 7.29 -0.48
C LEU A 16 -0.08 8.11 0.71
N LEU A 17 0.20 7.65 1.94
CA LEU A 17 -0.15 8.36 3.17
C LEU A 17 1.07 8.43 4.09
N ARG A 18 1.15 9.50 4.89
CA ARG A 18 2.22 9.70 5.87
C ARG A 18 1.64 10.11 7.21
N ILE A 19 2.05 9.39 8.25
CA ILE A 19 1.74 9.67 9.64
C ILE A 19 2.95 10.34 10.30
N GLY A 20 2.71 11.51 10.88
CA GLY A 20 3.72 12.31 11.58
C GLY A 20 4.04 11.76 12.97
N LYS A 21 4.88 12.49 13.69
CA LYS A 21 5.26 12.15 15.08
C LYS A 21 4.11 12.25 16.08
N ALA A 22 3.09 13.04 15.76
CA ALA A 22 1.89 13.21 16.57
C ALA A 22 0.96 11.97 16.56
N GLY A 23 1.24 10.99 15.71
CA GLY A 23 0.43 9.77 15.60
C GLY A 23 -0.73 9.89 14.61
N ALA A 24 -1.52 8.83 14.55
CA ALA A 24 -2.70 8.74 13.69
C ALA A 24 -3.84 9.62 14.23
N ALA A 25 -4.66 10.13 13.32
CA ALA A 25 -5.79 11.00 13.62
C ALA A 25 -6.95 10.63 12.69
N ARG A 26 -8.17 11.08 12.99
CA ARG A 26 -9.36 10.76 12.17
C ARG A 26 -9.22 11.18 10.70
N SER A 27 -8.56 12.31 10.42
CA SER A 27 -8.28 12.73 9.05
C SER A 27 -7.42 11.70 8.29
N HIS A 28 -6.42 11.12 8.95
CA HIS A 28 -5.60 10.05 8.37
C HIS A 28 -6.40 8.78 8.12
N ALA A 29 -7.31 8.43 9.03
CA ALA A 29 -8.19 7.28 8.90
C ALA A 29 -9.15 7.43 7.71
N ASN A 30 -9.74 8.63 7.52
CA ASN A 30 -10.52 8.97 6.33
C ASN A 30 -9.69 8.82 5.06
N SER A 31 -8.49 9.40 5.01
CA SER A 31 -7.61 9.27 3.84
C SER A 31 -7.24 7.81 3.58
N LEU A 32 -6.99 7.01 4.61
CA LEU A 32 -6.71 5.59 4.45
C LEU A 32 -7.90 4.85 3.82
N ASN A 33 -9.12 5.10 4.30
CA ASN A 33 -10.33 4.50 3.75
C ASN A 33 -10.54 4.86 2.28
N GLU A 34 -10.38 6.13 1.90
CA GLU A 34 -10.48 6.55 0.49
C GLU A 34 -9.38 5.92 -0.37
N LEU A 35 -8.13 5.95 0.08
CA LEU A 35 -7.02 5.32 -0.63
C LEU A 35 -7.22 3.81 -0.82
N CYS A 36 -7.75 3.12 0.18
CA CYS A 36 -8.04 1.69 0.10
C CYS A 36 -9.22 1.37 -0.83
N LYS A 37 -10.13 2.32 -1.11
CA LYS A 37 -11.15 2.17 -2.17
C LYS A 37 -10.51 2.27 -3.56
N GLU A 38 -9.63 3.23 -3.76
CA GLU A 38 -9.00 3.51 -5.07
C GLU A 38 -7.86 2.54 -5.41
N HIS A 39 -7.12 2.07 -4.41
CA HIS A 39 -5.93 1.26 -4.60
C HIS A 39 -6.08 -0.13 -3.96
N PRO A 40 -5.69 -1.22 -4.64
CA PRO A 40 -5.73 -2.56 -4.06
C PRO A 40 -4.91 -2.67 -2.77
N VAL A 41 -3.72 -2.07 -2.77
CA VAL A 41 -2.78 -2.05 -1.64
C VAL A 41 -2.25 -0.63 -1.46
N VAL A 42 -2.18 -0.18 -0.20
CA VAL A 42 -1.75 1.17 0.19
C VAL A 42 -0.55 1.08 1.13
N ALA A 43 0.56 1.72 0.76
CA ALA A 43 1.70 1.89 1.65
C ALA A 43 1.57 3.19 2.45
N VAL A 44 1.66 3.09 3.78
CA VAL A 44 1.62 4.23 4.71
C VAL A 44 2.97 4.36 5.40
N LYS A 45 3.55 5.56 5.41
CA LYS A 45 4.82 5.85 6.10
C LYS A 45 4.58 6.41 7.50
N PHE A 46 5.22 5.85 8.51
CA PHE A 46 5.18 6.28 9.90
C PHE A 46 6.52 6.93 10.27
N ASN A 47 6.48 8.17 10.78
CA ASN A 47 7.66 8.91 11.24
C ASN A 47 7.72 9.08 12.77
N GLY A 48 6.78 8.47 13.49
CA GLY A 48 6.74 8.49 14.95
C GLY A 48 7.90 7.74 15.59
N ARG A 49 8.14 8.04 16.88
CA ARG A 49 9.03 7.25 17.74
C ARG A 49 8.14 6.25 18.47
N GLY A 50 8.25 4.97 18.14
CA GLY A 50 7.46 3.90 18.74
C GLY A 50 7.33 2.70 17.80
N PRO A 51 6.78 1.57 18.28
CA PRO A 51 6.48 0.42 17.44
C PRO A 51 5.51 0.81 16.31
N VAL A 52 5.83 0.40 15.09
CA VAL A 52 5.02 0.76 13.91
C VAL A 52 3.66 0.05 13.95
N GLU A 53 3.65 -1.15 14.51
CA GLU A 53 2.49 -2.00 14.70
C GLU A 53 1.44 -1.31 15.58
N GLU A 54 1.85 -0.68 16.67
CA GLU A 54 0.94 0.09 17.54
C GLU A 54 0.32 1.27 16.79
N SER A 55 1.14 2.02 16.04
CA SER A 55 0.66 3.17 15.25
C SER A 55 -0.25 2.74 14.10
N ALA A 56 0.06 1.61 13.47
CA ALA A 56 -0.74 1.01 12.41
C ALA A 56 -2.07 0.47 12.95
N ASN A 57 -2.05 -0.20 14.10
CA ASN A 57 -3.25 -0.70 14.77
C ASN A 57 -4.15 0.46 15.20
N ALA A 58 -3.60 1.53 15.78
CA ALA A 58 -4.36 2.72 16.11
C ALA A 58 -5.02 3.37 14.87
N LEU A 59 -4.30 3.41 13.74
CA LEU A 59 -4.84 3.89 12.48
C LEU A 59 -5.97 2.97 11.95
N CYS A 60 -5.79 1.66 12.01
CA CYS A 60 -6.82 0.69 11.64
C CYS A 60 -8.08 0.85 12.51
N SER A 61 -7.93 0.93 13.84
CA SER A 61 -9.07 1.12 14.74
C SER A 61 -9.86 2.39 14.40
N LEU A 62 -9.17 3.51 14.19
CA LEU A 62 -9.81 4.76 13.77
C LEU A 62 -10.52 4.62 12.42
N ALA A 63 -9.94 3.87 11.48
CA ALA A 63 -10.53 3.67 10.16
C ALA A 63 -11.71 2.70 10.18
N HIS A 64 -11.71 1.72 11.09
CA HIS A 64 -12.81 0.77 11.30
C HIS A 64 -14.06 1.46 11.81
N ASP A 65 -13.91 2.41 12.75
CA ASP A 65 -15.01 3.24 13.25
C ASP A 65 -15.68 4.08 12.16
N MET A 66 -14.97 4.31 11.05
CA MET A 66 -15.41 5.17 9.95
C MET A 66 -15.78 4.37 8.69
N ALA A 67 -15.54 3.06 8.67
CA ALA A 67 -15.86 2.20 7.54
C ALA A 67 -17.37 1.93 7.49
N ALA A 68 -17.94 1.97 6.28
CA ALA A 68 -19.37 1.74 6.08
C ALA A 68 -19.80 0.30 6.39
N ASP A 69 -18.91 -0.68 6.16
CA ASP A 69 -19.13 -2.10 6.42
C ASP A 69 -17.82 -2.82 6.80
N ALA A 70 -17.93 -4.10 7.19
CA ALA A 70 -16.79 -4.90 7.62
C ALA A 70 -15.80 -5.23 6.49
N ALA A 71 -16.24 -5.24 5.23
CA ALA A 71 -15.42 -5.55 4.05
C ALA A 71 -14.60 -4.34 3.58
N ALA A 72 -15.06 -3.13 3.85
CA ALA A 72 -14.38 -1.88 3.58
C ALA A 72 -13.29 -1.54 4.61
N ARG A 73 -13.22 -2.27 5.72
CA ARG A 73 -12.26 -2.03 6.81
C ARG A 73 -10.84 -2.28 6.35
N PRO A 74 -9.93 -1.30 6.49
CA PRO A 74 -8.52 -1.52 6.18
C PRO A 74 -7.87 -2.43 7.23
N ILE A 75 -7.10 -3.39 6.77
CA ILE A 75 -6.30 -4.30 7.59
C ILE A 75 -4.81 -4.08 7.33
N LEU A 76 -4.00 -4.23 8.37
CA LEU A 76 -2.55 -4.21 8.25
C LEU A 76 -2.06 -5.56 7.74
N LEU A 77 -1.37 -5.56 6.60
CA LEU A 77 -0.85 -6.77 5.97
C LEU A 77 0.57 -7.10 6.41
N ALA A 78 1.42 -6.07 6.44
CA ALA A 78 2.82 -6.20 6.79
C ALA A 78 3.41 -4.86 7.18
N VAL A 79 4.50 -4.89 7.93
CA VAL A 79 5.30 -3.73 8.30
C VAL A 79 6.76 -3.94 7.91
N ARG A 80 7.46 -2.85 7.59
CA ARG A 80 8.90 -2.86 7.36
C ARG A 80 9.56 -1.61 7.92
N SER A 81 10.79 -1.77 8.39
CA SER A 81 11.65 -0.64 8.76
C SER A 81 12.33 -0.07 7.52
N LEU A 82 12.46 1.27 7.45
CA LEU A 82 13.18 1.94 6.38
C LEU A 82 14.61 2.29 6.81
N ARG A 83 15.57 2.12 5.90
CA ARG A 83 17.00 2.40 6.17
C ARG A 83 17.31 3.85 6.58
N ARG A 84 16.48 4.83 6.18
CA ARG A 84 16.68 6.27 6.45
C ARG A 84 15.78 6.83 7.57
N GLY A 85 15.32 5.96 8.47
CA GLY A 85 14.43 6.33 9.55
C GLY A 85 12.95 6.31 9.16
N GLY A 86 12.14 5.88 10.12
CA GLY A 86 10.71 5.62 9.96
C GLY A 86 10.43 4.19 9.50
N SER A 87 9.15 3.84 9.53
CA SER A 87 8.64 2.53 9.16
C SER A 87 7.53 2.68 8.14
N GLN A 88 7.20 1.61 7.44
CA GLN A 88 6.06 1.56 6.54
C GLN A 88 5.15 0.40 6.90
N GLY A 89 3.85 0.60 6.77
CA GLY A 89 2.84 -0.45 6.80
C GLY A 89 2.16 -0.58 5.45
N LEU A 90 1.83 -1.81 5.04
CA LEU A 90 0.95 -2.10 3.92
C LEU A 90 -0.46 -2.36 4.41
N PHE A 91 -1.44 -1.75 3.75
CA PHE A 91 -2.84 -1.86 4.08
C PHE A 91 -3.64 -2.27 2.86
N ALA A 92 -4.72 -3.03 3.07
CA ALA A 92 -5.71 -3.36 2.06
C ALA A 92 -7.10 -3.46 2.72
N GLN A 93 -8.17 -3.42 1.93
CA GLN A 93 -9.52 -3.69 2.44
C GLN A 93 -9.67 -5.17 2.75
N SER A 94 -10.22 -5.50 3.92
CA SER A 94 -10.49 -6.88 4.35
C SER A 94 -11.25 -7.69 3.30
N GLY A 95 -12.27 -7.11 2.67
CA GLY A 95 -13.09 -7.77 1.65
C GLY A 95 -12.34 -8.13 0.36
N ARG A 96 -11.21 -7.49 0.07
CA ARG A 96 -10.37 -7.80 -1.10
C ARG A 96 -9.38 -8.92 -0.84
N VAL A 97 -9.00 -9.08 0.42
CA VAL A 97 -7.94 -10.01 0.83
C VAL A 97 -8.51 -11.43 1.01
N GLY A 98 -9.83 -11.56 1.15
CA GLY A 98 -10.54 -12.84 1.26
C GLY A 98 -10.24 -13.56 2.58
N GLU A 99 -11.27 -14.08 3.23
CA GLU A 99 -11.07 -15.03 4.33
C GLU A 99 -10.76 -16.40 3.74
N GLY A 100 -9.48 -16.78 3.64
CA GLY A 100 -9.09 -18.13 3.21
C GLY A 100 -7.59 -18.36 3.06
N GLU A 101 -7.15 -19.59 3.35
CA GLU A 101 -5.74 -20.03 3.28
C GLU A 101 -5.11 -19.86 1.88
N ASP A 102 -5.92 -19.92 0.81
CA ASP A 102 -5.49 -19.75 -0.59
C ASP A 102 -5.93 -18.41 -1.24
N GLY A 103 -7.01 -17.79 -0.76
CA GLY A 103 -7.62 -16.60 -1.38
C GLY A 103 -6.80 -15.32 -1.25
N THR A 104 -6.07 -15.21 -0.13
CA THR A 104 -5.06 -14.16 0.07
C THR A 104 -3.96 -14.22 -0.99
N SER A 105 -3.55 -15.43 -1.40
CA SER A 105 -2.45 -15.60 -2.35
C SER A 105 -2.81 -15.15 -3.77
N ALA A 106 -4.04 -15.42 -4.23
CA ALA A 106 -4.52 -15.05 -5.56
C ALA A 106 -4.62 -13.53 -5.73
N PHE A 107 -5.19 -12.84 -4.73
CA PHE A 107 -5.22 -11.37 -4.73
C PHE A 107 -3.82 -10.76 -4.86
N PHE A 108 -2.85 -11.26 -4.07
CA PHE A 108 -1.48 -10.74 -4.14
C PHE A 108 -0.76 -11.12 -5.44
N SER A 109 -0.97 -12.32 -5.98
CA SER A 109 -0.37 -12.70 -7.27
C SER A 109 -0.90 -11.85 -8.41
N ASP A 110 -2.22 -11.62 -8.46
CA ASP A 110 -2.86 -10.82 -9.50
C ASP A 110 -2.43 -9.36 -9.40
N PHE A 111 -2.39 -8.83 -8.17
CA PHE A 111 -1.89 -7.48 -7.92
C PHE A 111 -0.44 -7.31 -8.39
N VAL A 112 0.45 -8.25 -8.05
CA VAL A 112 1.85 -8.21 -8.46
C VAL A 112 1.99 -8.33 -9.98
N ALA A 113 1.25 -9.24 -10.61
CA ALA A 113 1.26 -9.43 -12.05
C ALA A 113 0.79 -8.17 -12.80
N ALA A 114 -0.37 -7.63 -12.42
CA ALA A 114 -0.94 -6.42 -13.01
C ALA A 114 0.00 -5.21 -12.84
N ARG A 115 0.68 -5.11 -11.69
CA ARG A 115 1.62 -4.01 -11.46
C ARG A 115 2.88 -4.14 -12.29
N LYS A 116 3.42 -5.36 -12.43
CA LYS A 116 4.58 -5.63 -13.30
C LYS A 116 4.27 -5.30 -14.76
N GLU A 117 3.10 -5.70 -15.25
CA GLU A 117 2.65 -5.39 -16.61
C GLU A 117 2.58 -3.89 -16.84
N ARG A 118 1.95 -3.14 -15.92
CA ARG A 118 1.85 -1.68 -16.03
C ARG A 118 3.20 -0.98 -15.98
N LEU A 119 4.13 -1.46 -15.15
CA LEU A 119 5.50 -0.93 -15.11
C LEU A 119 6.27 -1.24 -16.40
N ALA A 120 6.06 -2.41 -17.00
CA ALA A 120 6.67 -2.75 -18.28
C ALA A 120 6.09 -1.89 -19.42
N GLU A 121 4.80 -1.58 -19.38
CA GLU A 121 4.15 -0.68 -20.32
C GLU A 121 4.64 0.77 -20.16
N ASP A 122 4.69 1.29 -18.93
CA ASP A 122 5.26 2.61 -18.63
C ASP A 122 6.71 2.73 -19.12
N ALA A 123 7.52 1.66 -18.97
CA ALA A 123 8.90 1.61 -19.44
C ALA A 123 9.00 1.62 -20.98
N LYS A 124 8.10 0.91 -21.68
CA LYS A 124 8.02 0.94 -23.15
C LYS A 124 7.69 2.34 -23.67
N TYR A 125 6.69 3.00 -23.08
CA TYR A 125 6.33 4.37 -23.47
C TYR A 125 7.42 5.39 -23.14
N ALA A 126 8.13 5.21 -22.03
CA ALA A 126 9.27 6.06 -21.69
C ALA A 126 10.44 5.89 -22.69
N ALA A 127 10.71 4.66 -23.15
CA ALA A 127 11.74 4.39 -24.14
C ALA A 127 11.41 5.01 -25.51
N LEU A 128 10.16 4.86 -25.99
CA LEU A 128 9.70 5.49 -27.24
C LEU A 128 9.85 7.01 -27.20
N ARG A 129 9.46 7.64 -26.09
CA ARG A 129 9.60 9.08 -25.91
C ARG A 129 11.07 9.54 -25.91
N ALA A 130 11.96 8.75 -25.34
CA ALA A 130 13.38 9.08 -25.30
C ALA A 130 14.05 8.93 -26.69
N GLU A 131 13.56 8.02 -27.53
CA GLU A 131 13.99 7.90 -28.93
C GLU A 131 13.52 9.10 -29.77
N ASP A 132 12.26 9.51 -29.62
CA ASP A 132 11.71 10.70 -30.29
C ASP A 132 12.43 12.00 -29.88
N GLU A 133 12.84 12.14 -28.61
CA GLU A 133 13.56 13.32 -28.12
C GLU A 133 15.03 13.37 -28.61
N ASN A 134 15.60 12.24 -29.06
CA ASN A 134 16.99 12.15 -29.51
C ASN A 134 17.16 12.29 -31.04
N GLU A 135 16.08 12.15 -31.82
CA GLU A 135 16.07 12.43 -33.28
C GLU A 135 15.89 13.92 -33.63
N VAL A 136 15.64 14.79 -32.66
CA VAL A 136 15.36 16.23 -32.86
C VAL A 136 16.58 17.14 -32.61
N LEU A 137 17.76 16.56 -32.32
CA LEU A 137 19.05 17.28 -32.12
C LEU A 137 20.03 17.03 -33.26
#